data_AF-A0A7V4HWR6-F1
#
_entry.id   AF-A0A7V4HWR6-F1
#
_cell.length_a   1.000
_cell.length_b   1.000
_cell.length_c   1.000
_cell.angle_alpha   90.00
_cell.angle_beta   90.00
_cell.angle_gamma   90.00
#
_symmetry.space_group_name_H-M   'P 1'
#
loop_
_entity.id
_entity.type
_entity.pdbx_description
1 polymer ?
#
loop_
_entity_poly.entity_id
_entity_poly.type
_entity_poly.pdbx_seq_one_letter_code
_entity_poly.pdbx_strand_id
1 'polypeptide(L)' 'MTPQAAIEHQMDCYRRMTCQERLEIGLRLHELACDLAREGIRRQFPNASEDEVDLHLRRRLEMSRR' A
#
# COMPACT_ATOMS: atom_id res chain seq x y z
N MET A 1 -4.92 -26.83 -8.58
CA MET A 1 -5.53 -25.65 -9.24
C MET A 1 -4.63 -25.25 -10.39
N THR A 2 -5.16 -25.12 -11.60
CA THR A 2 -4.38 -24.61 -12.74
C THR A 2 -4.26 -23.08 -12.65
N PRO A 3 -3.29 -22.44 -13.33
CA PRO A 3 -3.20 -20.98 -13.38
C PRO A 3 -4.51 -20.34 -13.85
N GLN A 4 -5.16 -20.95 -14.84
CA GLN A 4 -6.46 -20.50 -15.35
C GLN A 4 -7.55 -20.55 -14.28
N ALA A 5 -7.67 -21.67 -13.55
CA ALA A 5 -8.63 -21.82 -12.47
C ALA A 5 -8.37 -20.85 -11.30
N ALA A 6 -7.11 -20.49 -11.04
CA ALA A 6 -6.76 -19.49 -10.03
C ALA A 6 -7.22 -18.09 -10.43
N ILE A 7 -7.06 -17.70 -11.70
CA ILE A 7 -7.54 -16.42 -12.24
C ILE A 7 -9.06 -16.36 -12.18
N GLU A 8 -9.76 -17.40 -12.63
CA GLU A 8 -11.22 -17.48 -12.59
C GLU A 8 -11.74 -17.33 -11.16
N HIS A 9 -11.14 -18.07 -10.22
CA HIS A 9 -11.46 -17.96 -8.80
C HIS A 9 -11.25 -16.54 -8.26
N GLN A 10 -10.13 -15.90 -8.62
CA GLN A 10 -9.84 -14.53 -8.21
C GLN A 10 -10.87 -13.54 -8.76
N MET A 11 -11.27 -13.68 -10.04
CA MET A 11 -12.30 -12.84 -10.66
C MET A 11 -13.65 -13.00 -9.96
N ASP A 12 -14.02 -14.22 -9.59
CA ASP A 12 -15.27 -14.47 -8.88
C ASP A 12 -15.27 -13.88 -7.47
N CYS A 13 -14.15 -13.96 -6.76
CA CYS A 13 -13.98 -13.26 -5.48
C CYS A 13 -14.19 -11.75 -5.66
N TYR A 14 -13.55 -11.13 -6.66
CA TYR A 14 -13.75 -9.71 -6.93
C TYR A 14 -15.21 -9.39 -7.27
N ARG A 15 -15.87 -10.16 -8.14
CA ARG A 15 -17.28 -9.94 -8.51
C ARG A 15 -18.23 -9.97 -7.31
N ARG A 16 -17.91 -10.80 -6.31
CA ARG A 16 -18.70 -10.93 -5.07
C ARG A 16 -18.44 -9.83 -4.05
N MET A 17 -17.34 -9.09 -4.17
CA MET A 17 -17.03 -7.99 -3.27
C MET A 17 -17.98 -6.82 -3.47
N THR A 18 -18.46 -6.30 -2.35
CA THR A 18 -19.11 -5.01 -2.21
C THR A 18 -18.13 -3.87 -2.50
N CYS A 19 -18.66 -2.67 -2.74
CA CYS A 19 -17.84 -1.47 -2.89
C CYS A 19 -17.00 -1.18 -1.63
N GLN A 20 -17.54 -1.46 -0.45
CA GLN A 20 -16.84 -1.26 0.82
C GLN A 20 -15.62 -2.17 0.94
N GLU A 21 -15.76 -3.47 0.67
CA GLU A 21 -14.65 -4.43 0.72
C GLU A 21 -13.54 -4.06 -0.28
N ARG A 22 -13.91 -3.60 -1.48
CA ARG A 22 -12.93 -3.13 -2.47
C ARG A 22 -12.19 -1.88 -1.99
N LEU A 23 -12.89 -0.93 -1.38
CA LEU A 23 -12.29 0.28 -0.83
C LEU A 23 -11.32 -0.09 0.31
N GLU A 24 -11.72 -1.00 1.19
CA GLU A 24 -10.89 -1.45 2.31
C GLU A 24 -9.57 -2.07 1.83
N ILE A 25 -9.60 -2.91 0.78
CA ILE A 25 -8.39 -3.45 0.16
C ILE A 25 -7.45 -2.32 -0.30
N GLY A 26 -7.99 -1.32 -1.01
CA GLY A 26 -7.21 -0.18 -1.49
C GLY A 26 -6.56 0.62 -0.36
N LEU A 27 -7.32 0.89 0.71
CA LEU A 27 -6.83 1.62 1.88
C LEU A 27 -5.73 0.84 2.61
N ARG A 28 -5.92 -0.47 2.82
CA ARG A 28 -4.91 -1.33 3.46
C ARG A 28 -3.64 -1.48 2.64
N LEU A 29 -3.77 -1.53 1.31
CA LEU A 29 -2.60 -1.51 0.42
C LEU A 29 -1.84 -0.19 0.52
N HIS A 30 -2.55 0.93 0.63
CA HIS A 30 -1.92 2.24 0.83
C HIS A 30 -1.18 2.34 2.16
N GLU A 31 -1.77 1.87 3.26
CA GLU A 31 -1.12 1.79 4.57
C GLU A 31 0.16 0.96 4.51
N LEU A 32 0.08 -0.26 3.95
CA LEU A 32 1.24 -1.14 3.79
C LEU A 32 2.35 -0.46 2.96
N ALA A 33 1.99 0.22 1.87
CA ALA A 33 2.97 0.93 1.06
C ALA A 33 3.65 2.07 1.83
N CYS A 34 2.90 2.78 2.69
CA CYS A 34 3.46 3.81 3.56
C CYS A 34 4.43 3.21 4.58
N ASP A 35 4.10 2.09 5.20
CA ASP A 35 4.96 1.43 6.19
C ASP A 35 6.27 0.94 5.57
N LEU A 36 6.21 0.31 4.39
CA LEU A 36 7.40 -0.07 3.64
C LEU A 36 8.26 1.16 3.28
N ALA A 37 7.62 2.27 2.92
CA ALA A 37 8.33 3.51 2.63
C ALA A 37 9.00 4.10 3.89
N ARG A 38 8.34 4.06 5.06
CA ARG A 38 8.94 4.46 6.35
C ARG A 38 10.16 3.63 6.68
N GLU A 39 10.09 2.31 6.52
CA GLU A 39 11.24 1.43 6.72
C GLU A 39 12.42 1.79 5.80
N GLY A 40 12.12 2.07 4.53
CA GLY A 40 13.12 2.57 3.59
C GLY A 40 13.72 3.92 3.99
N ILE A 41 12.90 4.83 4.53
CA ILE A 41 13.34 6.15 5.03
C ILE A 41 14.22 5.99 6.26
N ARG A 42 13.82 5.19 7.26
CA ARG A 42 14.62 4.91 8.46
C ARG A 42 16.01 4.36 8.11
N ARG A 43 16.10 3.49 7.10
CA ARG A 43 17.39 3.00 6.59
C ARG A 43 18.23 4.08 5.91
N GLN A 44 17.60 5.04 5.22
CA GLN A 44 18.29 6.15 4.56
C GLN A 44 18.72 7.25 5.55
N PHE A 45 17.96 7.43 6.63
CA PHE A 45 18.19 8.42 7.68
C PHE A 45 18.18 7.74 9.06
N PRO A 46 19.25 7.03 9.45
CA PRO A 46 19.26 6.21 10.68
C PRO A 46 19.03 6.97 11.98
N ASN A 47 19.29 8.28 11.98
CA ASN A 47 19.14 9.15 13.16
C ASN A 47 17.88 10.02 13.10
N ALA A 48 17.03 9.84 12.08
CA ALA A 48 15.79 10.60 11.98
C ALA A 48 14.82 10.17 13.08
N SER A 49 14.18 11.14 13.70
CA SER A 49 13.01 10.95 14.56
C SER A 49 11.81 10.48 13.75
N GLU A 50 10.80 9.94 14.42
CA GLU A 50 9.55 9.51 13.78
C GLU A 50 8.85 10.66 13.03
N ASP A 51 8.87 11.88 13.58
CA ASP A 51 8.29 13.06 12.93
C ASP A 51 9.05 13.43 11.63
N GLU A 52 10.38 13.28 11.63
CA GLU A 52 11.19 13.51 10.44
C GLU A 52 10.95 12.43 9.38
N VAL A 53 10.80 11.17 9.79
CA VAL A 53 10.45 10.06 8.89
C VAL A 53 9.09 10.32 8.22
N ASP A 54 8.09 10.76 8.99
CA ASP A 54 6.76 11.09 8.46
C ASP A 54 6.80 12.33 7.53
N LEU A 55 7.62 13.33 7.84
CA LEU A 55 7.83 14.48 6.95
C LEU A 55 8.45 14.04 5.61
N HIS A 56 9.43 13.15 5.64
CA HIS A 56 10.02 12.57 4.42
C HIS A 56 8.98 11.76 3.62
N LEU A 57 8.14 10.98 4.31
CA LEU A 57 7.07 10.22 3.66
C LEU A 57 6.07 11.15 2.96
N ARG A 58 5.60 12.20 3.65
CA ARG A 58 4.66 13.18 3.07
C ARG A 58 5.23 13.82 1.80
N ARG A 59 6.50 14.26 1.83
CA ARG A 59 7.18 14.82 0.66
C ARG A 59 7.24 13.84 -0.52
N ARG A 60 7.48 12.54 -0.26
CA ARG A 60 7.46 11.52 -1.32
C ARG A 60 6.07 11.34 -1.93
N LEU A 61 5.04 11.26 -1.10
CA LEU A 61 3.65 11.14 -1.57
C LEU A 61 3.22 12.36 -2.40
N GLU A 62 3.63 13.56 -2.00
CA GLU A 62 3.37 14.79 -2.77
C GLU A 62 4.04 14.78 -4.15
N MET A 63 5.27 14.28 -4.25
CA MET A 63 5.97 14.14 -5.54
C MET A 63 5.27 13.14 -6.47
N SER A 64 4.68 12.06 -5.93
CA SER A 64 3.95 11.05 -6.71
C SER A 64 2.53 11.48 -7.12
N ARG A 65 2.02 12.62 -6.61
CA ARG A 65 0.70 13.18 -6.96
C ARG A 65 0.71 14.06 -8.22
N ARG A 66 1.88 14.31 -8.81
CA ARG A 66 2.06 15.07 -10.05
C ARG A 66 2.19 14.12 -11.24
#